data_AF-E5AT72-F1
#
_entry.id   AF-E5AT72-F1
#
_cell.length_a   1.000
_cell.length_b   1.000
_cell.length_c   1.000
_cell.angle_alpha   90.00
_cell.angle_beta   90.00
_cell.angle_gamma   90.00
#
_symmetry.space_group_name_H-M   'P 1'
#
loop_
_entity.id
_entity.type
_entity.pdbx_description
1 polymer ?
#
loop_
_entity_poly.entity_id
_entity_poly.type
_entity_poly.pdbx_seq_one_letter_code
_entity_poly.pdbx_strand_id
1 'polypeptide(L)'
;MRRSWATVPWLGSDEHSGATMRHHDNARRTIKHCAATRAKWFQCLMFNPSRDEVRRFFTETWRKQRAGEILTPLQSMAADWIVQHPEYQAVLSCADAGEQHYSPERGQTNPFLHLSMHLAISEQLSIDQPRGIRAAHERLATRLGSDHDAHHAIMECLGQVIWEAQRNNVPPDTDAYLALIEQRASRD
;
A
#
# COMPACT_ATOMS: atom_id res chain seq x y z
N MET A 1 -4.36 -21.75 -11.16
CA MET A 1 -3.87 -20.60 -11.96
C MET A 1 -3.82 -19.39 -11.03
N ARG A 2 -2.63 -19.00 -10.55
CA ARG A 2 -2.44 -17.88 -9.61
C ARG A 2 -2.56 -16.57 -10.38
N ARG A 3 -3.56 -15.74 -10.05
CA ARG A 3 -3.62 -14.35 -10.54
C ARG A 3 -2.65 -13.54 -9.67
N SER A 4 -1.52 -13.15 -10.26
CA SER A 4 -0.57 -12.21 -9.65
C SER A 4 -1.30 -10.89 -9.36
N TRP A 5 -0.99 -10.25 -8.23
CA TRP A 5 -1.48 -8.89 -7.92
C TRP A 5 -1.23 -7.89 -9.05
N ALA A 6 -0.24 -8.13 -9.92
CA ALA A 6 0.03 -7.36 -11.12
C ALA A 6 -1.12 -7.35 -12.16
N THR A 7 -2.15 -8.19 -11.98
CA THR A 7 -3.31 -8.33 -12.91
C THR A 7 -4.62 -7.79 -12.36
N VAL A 8 -4.61 -7.07 -11.22
CA VAL A 8 -5.82 -6.49 -10.63
C VAL A 8 -6.15 -5.16 -11.34
N PRO A 9 -7.34 -4.96 -11.97
CA PRO A 9 -7.56 -3.90 -12.96
C PRO A 9 -7.63 -2.42 -12.50
N TRP A 10 -7.26 -2.05 -11.27
CA TRP A 10 -7.82 -0.83 -10.65
C TRP A 10 -6.81 0.17 -10.04
N LEU A 11 -5.86 0.67 -10.83
CA LEU A 11 -5.12 1.90 -10.46
C LEU A 11 -4.86 2.86 -11.63
N GLY A 12 -5.81 2.92 -12.57
CA GLY A 12 -5.76 3.88 -13.67
C GLY A 12 -7.10 4.07 -14.35
N SER A 13 -7.95 4.94 -13.81
CA SER A 13 -9.02 5.57 -14.59
C SER A 13 -9.57 6.77 -13.82
N ASP A 14 -9.05 7.96 -14.17
CA ASP A 14 -9.67 9.24 -13.86
C ASP A 14 -10.86 9.45 -14.82
N GLU A 15 -12.07 9.60 -14.29
CA GLU A 15 -13.10 10.41 -14.95
C GLU A 15 -13.72 11.36 -13.92
N HIS A 16 -13.60 12.64 -14.23
CA HIS A 16 -14.27 13.73 -13.55
C HIS A 16 -15.79 13.58 -13.69
N SER A 17 -16.52 13.70 -12.60
CA SER A 17 -17.90 14.16 -12.68
C SER A 17 -18.23 15.06 -11.48
N GLY A 18 -18.32 16.36 -11.74
CA GLY A 18 -18.83 17.33 -10.79
C GLY A 18 -20.31 17.06 -10.50
N ALA A 19 -20.67 17.09 -9.22
CA ALA A 19 -22.06 17.12 -8.80
C ALA A 19 -22.21 18.09 -7.62
N THR A 20 -23.09 19.06 -7.85
CA THR A 20 -23.47 20.20 -7.02
C THR A 20 -23.96 19.83 -5.62
N MET A 21 -23.50 20.62 -4.65
CA MET A 21 -23.93 20.66 -3.25
C MET A 21 -25.44 20.99 -3.14
N ARG A 22 -26.22 20.16 -2.44
CA ARG A 22 -27.53 20.54 -1.89
C ARG A 22 -27.62 20.17 -0.42
N HIS A 23 -27.96 21.18 0.38
CA HIS A 23 -28.31 21.07 1.79
C HIS A 23 -29.57 20.24 1.99
N HIS A 24 -29.56 19.33 2.97
CA HIS A 24 -30.76 18.96 3.74
C HIS A 24 -30.36 18.54 5.16
N ASP A 25 -30.91 19.27 6.14
CA ASP A 25 -30.99 18.89 7.55
C ASP A 25 -31.84 17.62 7.73
N ASN A 26 -31.50 16.73 8.68
CA ASN A 26 -32.37 16.41 9.83
C ASN A 26 -31.72 15.43 10.85
N ALA A 27 -31.98 15.78 12.11
CA ALA A 27 -31.85 15.17 13.43
C ALA A 27 -31.63 13.64 13.66
N ARG A 28 -30.79 13.41 14.68
CA ARG A 28 -30.91 12.48 15.83
C ARG A 28 -31.06 10.97 15.57
N ARG A 29 -30.01 10.22 15.92
CA ARG A 29 -30.11 8.96 16.69
C ARG A 29 -28.85 8.73 17.53
N THR A 30 -29.06 8.62 18.83
CA THR A 30 -28.07 8.26 19.85
C THR A 30 -27.87 6.75 19.89
N ILE A 31 -26.64 6.32 20.26
CA ILE A 31 -26.28 5.31 21.29
C ILE A 31 -24.95 4.62 20.92
N LYS A 32 -23.93 4.98 21.69
CA LYS A 32 -22.74 4.23 22.12
C LYS A 32 -22.36 2.98 21.29
N HIS A 33 -21.30 3.09 20.49
CA HIS A 33 -20.46 1.96 20.11
C HIS A 33 -19.04 2.15 20.66
N CYS A 34 -18.56 1.08 21.27
CA CYS A 34 -17.34 0.90 22.03
C CYS A 34 -16.08 1.23 21.20
N ALA A 35 -15.18 2.01 21.80
CA ALA A 35 -13.73 2.06 21.57
C ALA A 35 -13.17 1.98 20.12
N ALA A 36 -12.70 3.13 19.62
CA ALA A 36 -11.30 3.28 19.21
C ALA A 36 -10.69 2.40 18.10
N THR A 37 -11.45 1.67 17.26
CA THR A 37 -10.93 1.10 15.99
C THR A 37 -10.59 2.18 14.94
N ARG A 38 -10.97 3.43 15.21
CA ARG A 38 -10.78 4.66 14.41
C ARG A 38 -9.36 5.18 14.28
N ALA A 39 -8.39 4.66 15.02
CA ALA A 39 -7.02 5.01 14.71
C ALA A 39 -6.72 4.48 13.29
N LYS A 40 -6.52 5.39 12.34
CA LYS A 40 -5.40 5.22 11.41
C LYS A 40 -5.49 4.12 10.34
N TRP A 41 -6.65 3.60 9.93
CA TRP A 41 -6.78 3.19 8.50
C TRP A 41 -6.31 4.32 7.56
N PHE A 42 -6.47 5.52 8.10
CA PHE A 42 -6.66 6.78 7.45
C PHE A 42 -5.67 7.86 7.92
N GLN A 43 -4.52 7.47 8.49
CA GLN A 43 -3.34 8.14 7.97
C GLN A 43 -2.94 7.47 6.64
N CYS A 44 -3.90 7.07 5.80
CA CYS A 44 -4.07 7.68 4.48
C CYS A 44 -2.72 7.96 3.80
N LEU A 45 -2.04 6.96 3.23
CA LEU A 45 -0.80 7.19 2.45
C LEU A 45 0.33 7.98 3.18
N MET A 46 0.27 8.17 4.51
CA MET A 46 0.99 9.18 5.30
C MET A 46 0.65 10.67 5.08
N PHE A 47 0.07 11.12 3.95
CA PHE A 47 -0.39 12.53 3.77
C PHE A 47 -1.48 12.72 2.69
N ASN A 48 -2.20 11.68 2.24
CA ASN A 48 -2.88 11.73 0.92
C ASN A 48 -2.07 12.50 -0.16
N PRO A 49 -0.75 12.26 -0.27
CA PRO A 49 0.06 12.95 -1.24
C PRO A 49 -0.56 12.75 -2.60
N SER A 50 -0.62 13.83 -3.36
CA SER A 50 -0.87 13.77 -4.78
C SER A 50 0.08 12.76 -5.42
N ARG A 51 -0.35 12.19 -6.54
CA ARG A 51 0.47 11.27 -7.34
C ARG A 51 1.89 11.82 -7.54
N ASP A 52 2.02 13.12 -7.77
CA ASP A 52 3.29 13.77 -8.07
C ASP A 52 4.18 13.93 -6.83
N GLU A 53 3.60 14.08 -5.63
CA GLU A 53 4.36 14.07 -4.37
C GLU A 53 4.97 12.70 -4.09
N VAL A 54 4.21 11.61 -4.31
CA VAL A 54 4.73 10.24 -4.17
C VAL A 54 5.87 10.00 -5.16
N ARG A 55 5.69 10.40 -6.42
CA ARG A 55 6.72 10.27 -7.45
C ARG A 55 7.99 11.01 -7.07
N ARG A 56 7.85 12.29 -6.70
CA ARG A 56 8.97 13.13 -6.25
C ARG A 56 9.67 12.53 -5.04
N PHE A 57 8.92 12.02 -4.07
CA PHE A 57 9.48 11.39 -2.88
C PHE A 57 10.40 10.22 -3.23
N PHE A 58 9.97 9.27 -4.07
CA PHE A 58 10.81 8.12 -4.43
C PHE A 58 11.97 8.48 -5.35
N THR A 59 11.76 9.36 -6.34
CA THR A 59 12.84 9.86 -7.21
C THR A 59 13.91 10.59 -6.40
N GLU A 60 13.51 11.47 -5.48
CA GLU A 60 14.45 12.20 -4.62
C GLU A 60 15.16 11.27 -3.64
N THR A 61 14.45 10.31 -3.06
CA THR A 61 15.05 9.29 -2.18
C THR A 61 16.13 8.51 -2.90
N TRP A 62 15.85 8.06 -4.13
CA TRP A 62 16.82 7.31 -4.92
C TRP A 62 18.01 8.17 -5.35
N ARG A 63 17.77 9.43 -5.73
CA ARG A 63 18.84 10.39 -6.03
C ARG A 63 19.78 10.57 -4.85
N LYS A 64 19.23 10.82 -3.65
CA LYS A 64 20.02 11.00 -2.41
C LYS A 64 20.78 9.74 -2.04
N GLN A 65 20.14 8.57 -2.11
CA GLN A 65 20.77 7.28 -1.83
C GLN A 65 22.00 7.05 -2.73
N ARG A 66 21.88 7.33 -4.04
CA ARG A 66 22.99 7.22 -4.99
C ARG A 66 24.11 8.24 -4.76
N ALA A 67 23.76 9.42 -4.25
CA ALA A 67 24.71 10.48 -3.94
C ALA A 67 25.39 10.32 -2.56
N GLY A 68 24.96 9.35 -1.74
CA GLY A 68 25.44 9.19 -0.36
C GLY A 68 25.00 10.35 0.55
N GLU A 69 23.91 11.04 0.22
CA GLU A 69 23.36 12.13 1.02
C GLU A 69 22.61 11.61 2.25
N ILE A 70 22.46 12.49 3.25
CA ILE A 70 21.70 12.15 4.46
C ILE A 70 20.23 11.93 4.10
N LEU A 71 19.74 10.74 4.44
CA LEU A 71 18.34 10.36 4.30
C LEU A 71 17.57 10.63 5.60
N THR A 72 16.32 11.08 5.47
CA THR A 72 15.39 11.04 6.61
C THR A 72 15.03 9.59 6.94
N PRO A 73 14.50 9.27 8.15
CA PRO A 73 14.12 7.91 8.49
C PRO A 73 13.17 7.25 7.48
N LEU A 74 12.20 8.00 6.95
CA LEU A 74 11.28 7.50 5.92
C LEU A 74 12.00 7.27 4.58
N GLN A 75 12.94 8.13 4.21
CA GLN A 75 13.75 7.95 3.01
C GLN A 75 14.67 6.73 3.13
N SER A 76 15.24 6.46 4.30
CA SER A 76 16.05 5.27 4.53
C SER A 76 15.24 4.00 4.31
N MET A 77 14.05 3.89 4.92
CA MET A 77 13.15 2.74 4.70
C MET A 77 12.77 2.59 3.22
N ALA A 78 12.49 3.70 2.53
CA ALA A 78 12.18 3.67 1.11
C ALA A 78 13.38 3.24 0.25
N ALA A 79 14.60 3.69 0.59
CA ALA A 79 15.82 3.30 -0.09
C ALA A 79 16.09 1.79 0.02
N ASP A 80 15.86 1.20 1.19
CA ASP A 80 16.01 -0.25 1.41
C ASP A 80 15.09 -1.03 0.46
N TRP A 81 13.82 -0.60 0.32
CA TRP A 81 12.89 -1.22 -0.63
C TRP A 81 13.26 -0.98 -2.09
N ILE A 82 13.81 0.19 -2.45
CA ILE A 82 14.28 0.46 -3.82
C ILE A 82 15.45 -0.45 -4.18
N VAL A 83 16.35 -0.74 -3.24
CA VAL A 83 17.49 -1.67 -3.47
C VAL A 83 16.98 -3.09 -3.76
N GLN A 84 15.91 -3.52 -3.10
CA GLN A 84 15.27 -4.82 -3.34
C GLN A 84 14.47 -4.89 -4.67
N HIS A 85 14.30 -3.75 -5.36
CA HIS A 85 13.59 -3.65 -6.63
C HIS A 85 14.43 -2.97 -7.72
N PRO A 86 15.50 -3.63 -8.21
CA PRO A 86 16.35 -3.10 -9.26
C PRO A 86 15.59 -2.73 -10.56
N GLU A 87 14.48 -3.40 -10.84
CA GLU A 87 13.59 -3.12 -11.98
C GLU A 87 12.99 -1.70 -11.96
N TYR A 88 12.88 -1.07 -10.79
CA TYR A 88 12.31 0.27 -10.65
C TYR A 88 13.37 1.37 -10.63
N GLN A 89 14.64 1.04 -10.40
CA GLN A 89 15.74 2.01 -10.26
C GLN A 89 15.94 2.86 -11.52
N ALA A 90 15.73 2.28 -12.71
CA ALA A 90 15.81 3.01 -13.98
C ALA A 90 14.71 4.09 -14.07
N VAL A 91 13.47 3.74 -13.72
CA VAL A 91 12.34 4.69 -13.66
C VAL A 91 12.63 5.78 -12.63
N LEU A 92 13.12 5.42 -11.44
CA LEU A 92 13.41 6.38 -10.36
C LEU A 92 14.58 7.31 -10.67
N SER A 93 15.42 6.95 -11.64
CA SER A 93 16.55 7.79 -12.09
C SER A 93 16.16 8.78 -13.19
N CYS A 94 14.94 8.71 -13.71
CA CYS A 94 14.45 9.59 -14.77
C CYS A 94 13.67 10.78 -14.17
N ALA A 95 14.05 12.00 -14.55
CA ALA A 95 13.36 13.23 -14.13
C ALA A 95 11.89 13.26 -14.59
N ASP A 96 11.58 12.64 -15.74
CA ASP A 96 10.26 12.62 -16.36
C ASP A 96 9.40 11.40 -15.94
N ALA A 97 9.86 10.61 -14.96
CA ALA A 97 9.07 9.52 -14.39
C ALA A 97 7.73 10.00 -13.81
N GLY A 98 7.60 11.31 -13.58
CA GLY A 98 6.38 12.05 -13.24
C GLY A 98 5.22 11.93 -14.23
N GLU A 99 5.50 11.65 -15.51
CA GLU A 99 4.51 11.77 -16.60
C GLU A 99 4.02 10.43 -17.14
N GLN A 100 4.69 9.32 -16.78
CA GLN A 100 4.29 8.01 -17.27
C GLN A 100 2.94 7.57 -16.70
N HIS A 101 2.03 7.18 -17.60
CA HIS A 101 0.75 6.56 -17.28
C HIS A 101 0.92 5.05 -17.18
N TYR A 102 0.81 4.53 -15.96
CA TYR A 102 0.74 3.10 -15.70
C TYR A 102 -0.73 2.68 -15.75
N SER A 103 -1.11 1.86 -16.72
CA SER A 103 -2.44 1.23 -16.75
C SER A 103 -2.31 -0.27 -16.42
N PRO A 104 -3.12 -0.78 -15.47
CA PRO A 104 -3.24 -2.22 -15.21
C PRO A 104 -3.57 -3.04 -16.46
N GLU A 105 -4.28 -2.44 -17.43
CA GLU A 105 -4.71 -3.10 -18.68
C GLU A 105 -3.53 -3.44 -19.58
N ARG A 106 -2.40 -2.74 -19.42
CA ARG A 106 -1.14 -3.02 -20.11
C ARG A 106 -0.27 -4.03 -19.36
N GLY A 107 -0.76 -4.61 -18.27
CA GLY A 107 -0.02 -5.55 -17.41
C GLY A 107 1.20 -4.92 -16.73
N GLN A 108 1.26 -3.59 -16.66
CA GLN A 108 2.38 -2.89 -16.03
C GLN A 108 2.05 -2.58 -14.58
N THR A 109 2.88 -3.10 -13.67
CA THR A 109 2.85 -2.66 -12.28
C THR A 109 3.27 -1.19 -12.20
N ASN A 110 2.50 -0.39 -11.47
CA ASN A 110 2.91 0.95 -11.09
C ASN A 110 4.00 0.89 -10.00
N PRO A 111 5.26 1.28 -10.28
CA PRO A 111 6.38 1.15 -9.35
C PRO A 111 6.19 2.01 -8.09
N PHE A 112 5.57 3.17 -8.22
CA PHE A 112 5.33 4.08 -7.10
C PHE A 112 4.29 3.52 -6.14
N LEU A 113 3.21 2.95 -6.68
CA LEU A 113 2.23 2.25 -5.87
C LEU A 113 2.89 1.07 -5.15
N HIS A 114 3.62 0.24 -5.89
CA HIS A 114 4.28 -0.96 -5.35
C HIS A 114 5.16 -0.61 -4.15
N LEU A 115 6.07 0.36 -4.32
CA LEU A 115 6.95 0.80 -3.24
C LEU A 115 6.19 1.45 -2.08
N SER A 116 5.08 2.15 -2.36
CA SER A 116 4.22 2.70 -1.30
C SER A 116 3.54 1.59 -0.48
N MET A 117 3.14 0.49 -1.13
CA MET A 117 2.56 -0.66 -0.42
C MET A 117 3.59 -1.34 0.49
N HIS A 118 4.85 -1.44 0.07
CA HIS A 118 5.93 -1.92 0.95
C HIS A 118 6.09 -1.04 2.20
N LEU A 119 6.13 0.28 2.03
CA LEU A 119 6.21 1.21 3.18
C LEU A 119 4.99 1.08 4.11
N ALA A 120 3.80 0.90 3.55
CA ALA A 120 2.59 0.70 4.34
C ALA A 120 2.67 -0.59 5.17
N ILE A 121 3.16 -1.69 4.59
CA ILE A 121 3.33 -2.96 5.29
C ILE A 121 4.42 -2.83 6.36
N SER A 122 5.56 -2.20 6.06
CA SER A 122 6.62 -1.98 7.07
C SER A 122 6.11 -1.21 8.29
N GLU A 123 5.26 -0.20 8.10
CA GLU A 123 4.61 0.51 9.20
C GLU A 123 3.63 -0.40 9.94
N GLN A 124 2.76 -1.15 9.24
CA GLN A 124 1.84 -2.11 9.87
C GLN A 124 2.58 -3.09 10.79
N LEU A 125 3.74 -3.59 10.36
CA LEU A 125 4.60 -4.47 11.15
C LEU A 125 5.23 -3.73 12.35
N SER A 126 5.67 -2.47 12.17
CA SER A 126 6.32 -1.65 13.20
C SER A 126 5.38 -1.39 14.39
N ILE A 127 4.09 -1.16 14.13
CA ILE A 127 3.07 -0.91 15.16
C ILE A 127 2.18 -2.11 15.48
N ASP A 128 2.42 -3.26 14.85
CA ASP A 128 1.58 -4.47 14.95
C ASP A 128 0.09 -4.17 14.73
N GLN A 129 -0.24 -3.59 13.58
CA GLN A 129 -1.61 -3.26 13.19
C GLN A 129 -1.93 -3.75 11.76
N PRO A 130 -2.92 -4.64 11.58
CA PRO A 130 -3.78 -5.23 12.60
C PRO A 130 -3.00 -6.08 13.61
N ARG A 131 -3.45 -6.10 14.87
CA ARG A 131 -2.79 -6.84 15.94
C ARG A 131 -2.54 -8.29 15.55
N GLY A 132 -1.30 -8.75 15.68
CA GLY A 132 -0.87 -10.08 15.28
C GLY A 132 -0.24 -10.16 13.89
N ILE A 133 -0.29 -9.10 13.07
CA ILE A 133 0.33 -9.08 11.74
C ILE A 133 1.84 -9.32 11.82
N ARG A 134 2.53 -8.84 12.87
CA ARG A 134 3.97 -9.08 13.02
C ARG A 134 4.28 -10.57 13.15
N ALA A 135 3.56 -11.27 14.02
CA ALA A 135 3.75 -12.70 14.23
C ALA A 135 3.38 -13.52 12.98
N ALA A 136 2.32 -13.12 12.27
CA ALA A 136 1.93 -13.74 11.01
C ALA A 136 3.00 -13.54 9.92
N HIS A 137 3.57 -12.34 9.82
CA HIS A 137 4.68 -12.01 8.94
C HIS A 137 5.94 -12.82 9.26
N GLU A 138 6.34 -12.93 10.53
CA GLU A 138 7.53 -13.70 10.93
C GLU A 138 7.42 -15.18 10.51
N ARG A 139 6.24 -15.79 10.70
CA ARG A 139 5.97 -17.16 10.22
C ARG A 139 6.07 -17.25 8.71
N LEU A 140 5.47 -16.28 8.01
CA LEU A 140 5.47 -16.22 6.56
C LEU A 140 6.88 -16.07 5.99
N ALA A 141 7.68 -15.15 6.54
CA ALA A 141 9.07 -14.91 6.16
C ALA A 141 9.96 -16.11 6.46
N THR A 142 9.79 -16.77 7.61
CA THR A 142 10.52 -18.00 7.95
C THR A 142 10.26 -19.09 6.92
N ARG A 143 8.99 -19.29 6.55
CA ARG A 143 8.65 -20.33 5.59
C ARG A 143 9.08 -20.00 4.16
N LEU A 144 8.92 -18.76 3.73
CA LEU A 144 9.34 -18.33 2.40
C LEU A 144 10.87 -18.14 2.28
N GLY A 145 11.58 -18.05 3.41
CA GLY A 145 13.02 -17.81 3.46
C GLY A 145 13.41 -16.38 3.06
N SER A 146 12.46 -15.45 3.00
CA SER A 146 12.66 -14.10 2.49
C SER A 146 11.63 -13.11 3.04
N ASP A 147 12.13 -12.00 3.59
CA ASP A 147 11.30 -10.87 4.02
C ASP A 147 10.60 -10.18 2.84
N HIS A 148 11.29 -10.13 1.69
CA HIS A 148 10.77 -9.56 0.45
C HIS A 148 9.58 -10.36 -0.09
N ASP A 149 9.69 -11.71 -0.09
CA ASP A 149 8.59 -12.58 -0.51
C ASP A 149 7.42 -12.56 0.48
N ALA A 150 7.71 -12.42 1.77
CA ALA A 150 6.68 -12.24 2.79
C ALA A 150 5.91 -10.93 2.59
N HIS A 151 6.60 -9.82 2.33
CA HIS A 151 5.97 -8.54 2.00
C HIS A 151 5.12 -8.65 0.73
N HIS A 152 5.60 -9.29 -0.33
CA HIS A 152 4.79 -9.53 -1.54
C HIS A 152 3.55 -10.39 -1.25
N ALA A 153 3.70 -11.43 -0.44
CA ALA A 153 2.57 -12.28 -0.07
C ALA A 153 1.54 -11.53 0.79
N ILE A 154 1.96 -10.63 1.67
CA ILE A 154 1.07 -9.74 2.42
C ILE A 154 0.41 -8.71 1.50
N MET A 155 1.16 -8.15 0.55
CA MET A 155 0.67 -7.19 -0.44
C MET A 155 -0.49 -7.75 -1.26
N GLU A 156 -0.43 -9.03 -1.64
CA GLU A 156 -1.55 -9.71 -2.30
C GLU A 156 -2.80 -9.80 -1.40
N CYS A 157 -2.65 -10.11 -0.10
CA CYS A 157 -3.76 -10.09 0.84
C CYS A 157 -4.38 -8.70 0.97
N LEU A 158 -3.52 -7.67 1.09
CA LEU A 158 -3.94 -6.29 1.21
C LEU A 158 -4.71 -5.84 -0.03
N GLY A 159 -4.20 -6.16 -1.23
CA GLY A 159 -4.86 -5.87 -2.49
C GLY A 159 -6.25 -6.52 -2.59
N GLN A 160 -6.37 -7.78 -2.15
CA GLN A 160 -7.66 -8.48 -2.12
C GLN A 160 -8.67 -7.76 -1.21
N VAL A 161 -8.27 -7.43 0.03
CA VAL A 161 -9.18 -6.79 1.00
C VAL A 161 -9.59 -5.39 0.57
N ILE A 162 -8.68 -4.61 -0.02
CA ILE A 162 -9.01 -3.28 -0.58
C ILE A 162 -10.01 -3.42 -1.73
N TRP A 163 -9.80 -4.39 -2.63
CA TRP A 163 -10.72 -4.61 -3.75
C TRP A 163 -12.12 -5.03 -3.29
N GLU A 164 -12.21 -5.94 -2.31
CA GLU A 164 -13.48 -6.36 -1.72
C GLU A 164 -14.20 -5.18 -1.05
N ALA A 165 -13.46 -4.33 -0.32
CA ALA A 165 -13.97 -3.13 0.31
C ALA A 165 -14.56 -2.13 -0.71
N GLN A 166 -13.79 -1.83 -1.77
CA GLN A 166 -14.20 -0.93 -2.84
C GLN A 166 -15.43 -1.44 -3.58
N ARG A 167 -15.42 -2.71 -4.00
CA ARG A 167 -16.52 -3.34 -4.73
C ARG A 167 -17.83 -3.29 -3.94
N ASN A 168 -17.76 -3.48 -2.63
CA ASN A 168 -18.93 -3.53 -1.76
C ASN A 168 -19.25 -2.17 -1.10
N ASN A 169 -18.46 -1.13 -1.39
CA ASN A 169 -18.55 0.20 -0.79
C ASN A 169 -18.59 0.17 0.76
N VAL A 170 -17.71 -0.64 1.35
CA VAL A 170 -17.54 -0.78 2.80
C VAL A 170 -16.08 -0.49 3.19
N PRO A 171 -15.80 -0.17 4.46
CA PRO A 171 -14.42 -0.11 4.94
C PRO A 171 -13.71 -1.46 4.74
N PRO A 172 -12.38 -1.48 4.51
CA PRO A 172 -11.65 -2.73 4.43
C PRO A 172 -11.73 -3.50 5.76
N ASP A 173 -11.75 -4.82 5.67
CA ASP A 173 -11.89 -5.71 6.82
C ASP A 173 -10.51 -6.15 7.33
N THR A 174 -10.10 -5.62 8.49
CA THR A 174 -8.81 -5.97 9.13
C THR A 174 -8.72 -7.44 9.53
N ASP A 175 -9.83 -8.04 9.94
CA ASP A 175 -9.86 -9.41 10.46
C ASP A 175 -9.74 -10.38 9.28
N ALA A 176 -10.44 -10.09 8.18
CA ALA A 176 -10.26 -10.81 6.92
C ALA A 176 -8.83 -10.68 6.39
N TYR A 177 -8.24 -9.47 6.46
CA TYR A 177 -6.84 -9.24 6.07
C TYR A 177 -5.87 -10.11 6.85
N LEU A 178 -5.97 -10.11 8.18
CA LEU A 178 -5.10 -10.94 9.03
C LEU A 178 -5.32 -12.44 8.77
N ALA A 179 -6.57 -12.87 8.63
CA ALA A 179 -6.90 -14.27 8.34
C ALA A 179 -6.29 -14.76 7.02
N LEU A 180 -6.26 -13.91 5.98
CA LEU A 180 -5.61 -14.24 4.71
C LEU A 180 -4.09 -14.40 4.87
N ILE A 181 -3.44 -13.53 5.66
CA ILE A 181 -2.00 -13.64 5.94
C ILE A 181 -1.71 -14.92 6.73
N GLU A 182 -2.50 -15.25 7.75
CA GLU A 182 -2.35 -16.47 8.55
C GLU A 182 -2.57 -17.73 7.73
N GLN A 183 -3.61 -17.73 6.89
CA GLN A 183 -3.85 -18.83 5.96
C GLN A 183 -2.66 -18.99 5.01
N ARG A 184 -2.10 -17.88 4.53
CA ARG A 184 -0.88 -17.94 3.76
C ARG A 184 0.22 -18.52 4.60
N ALA A 185 0.50 -18.05 5.81
CA ALA A 185 1.59 -18.47 6.71
C ALA A 185 1.51 -19.92 7.23
N SER A 186 0.37 -20.58 7.09
CA SER A 186 0.13 -21.96 7.54
C SER A 186 0.06 -23.01 6.43
N ARG A 187 0.05 -22.62 5.15
CA ARG A 187 0.14 -23.57 4.02
C ARG A 187 1.53 -24.20 3.95
N ASP A 188 1.58 -25.53 3.89
CA ASP A 188 2.79 -26.31 3.60
C ASP A 188 3.24 -26.15 2.13
#